data_AF-A0A7K1LTD3-F1
#
_entry.id   AF-A0A7K1LTD3-F1
#
_cell.length_a   1.000
_cell.length_b   1.000
_cell.length_c   1.000
_cell.angle_alpha   90.00
_cell.angle_beta   90.00
_cell.angle_gamma   90.00
#
_symmetry.space_group_name_H-M   'P 1'
#
loop_
_entity.id
_entity.type
_entity.pdbx_description
1 polymer ?
#
loop_
_entity_poly.entity_id
_entity_poly.type
_entity_poly.pdbx_seq_one_letter_code
_entity_poly.pdbx_strand_id
1 'polypeptide(L)'
;PRAPVYLSIPYDDWAQPAPAGVEHLAARQVSGAALPAPALLAELGERLSRSRNPVLVLGPDVDGANANGLAVELAEKLRMPAWVAPSASRCPFPTRHACFRGVLPAAIAGISRLLDGHDLILVVGAPVF
;
A
#
# COMPACT_ATOMS: atom_id res chain seq x y z
N PRO A 1 -10.17 -1.65 -1.43
CA PRO A 1 -9.28 -1.98 -2.56
C PRO A 1 -9.92 -1.52 -3.87
N ARG A 2 -9.16 -0.94 -4.80
CA ARG A 2 -9.67 -0.58 -6.14
C ARG A 2 -9.57 -1.79 -7.06
N ALA A 3 -10.57 -2.00 -7.91
CA ALA A 3 -10.66 -3.17 -8.78
C ALA A 3 -11.40 -2.82 -10.09
N PRO A 4 -11.17 -3.56 -11.18
CA PRO A 4 -11.95 -3.40 -12.39
C PRO A 4 -13.43 -3.70 -12.15
N VAL A 5 -14.30 -3.00 -12.90
CA VAL A 5 -15.75 -3.24 -12.95
C VAL A 5 -16.15 -3.43 -14.41
N TYR A 6 -17.22 -4.19 -14.65
CA TYR A 6 -17.76 -4.42 -15.98
C TYR A 6 -19.26 -4.09 -16.00
N LEU A 7 -19.69 -3.37 -17.04
CA LEU A 7 -21.09 -3.04 -17.28
C LEU A 7 -21.39 -3.26 -18.77
N SER A 8 -22.40 -4.08 -19.04
CA SER A 8 -22.93 -4.28 -20.39
C SER A 8 -24.19 -3.44 -20.56
N ILE A 9 -24.27 -2.67 -21.64
CA ILE A 9 -25.37 -1.75 -21.93
C ILE A 9 -25.88 -2.09 -23.35
N PRO A 10 -27.17 -2.43 -23.51
CA PRO A 10 -27.79 -2.59 -24.83
C PRO A 10 -27.54 -1.37 -25.74
N TYR A 11 -27.32 -1.60 -27.03
CA TYR A 11 -26.93 -0.53 -27.95
C TYR A 11 -28.04 0.53 -28.14
N ASP A 12 -29.30 0.14 -27.94
CA ASP A 12 -30.49 0.96 -28.13
C ASP A 12 -30.82 1.86 -26.93
N ASP A 13 -30.29 1.56 -25.73
CA ASP A 13 -30.49 2.37 -24.52
C ASP A 13 -29.94 3.80 -24.68
N TRP A 14 -28.89 3.99 -25.49
CA TRP A 14 -28.25 5.29 -25.71
C TRP A 14 -29.15 6.31 -26.41
N ALA A 15 -30.19 5.87 -27.14
CA ALA A 15 -31.14 6.73 -27.82
C ALA A 15 -32.35 7.11 -26.94
N GLN A 16 -32.51 6.47 -25.77
CA GLN A 16 -33.64 6.72 -24.90
C GLN A 16 -33.48 8.04 -24.12
N PRO A 17 -34.56 8.77 -23.84
CA PRO A 17 -34.52 9.92 -22.95
C PRO A 17 -34.00 9.54 -21.56
N ALA A 18 -33.06 10.31 -21.03
CA ALA A 18 -32.60 10.12 -19.66
C ALA A 18 -33.74 10.43 -18.66
N PRO A 19 -33.87 9.67 -17.56
CA PRO A 19 -34.88 9.92 -16.54
C PRO A 19 -34.61 11.23 -15.78
N ALA A 20 -35.66 11.82 -15.21
CA ALA A 20 -35.53 12.95 -14.29
C ALA A 20 -34.66 12.58 -13.07
N GLY A 21 -33.85 13.51 -12.58
CA GLY A 21 -32.95 13.30 -11.44
C GLY A 21 -31.57 12.76 -11.80
N VAL A 22 -31.29 12.47 -13.07
CA VAL A 22 -29.97 12.01 -13.56
C VAL A 22 -28.86 13.06 -13.31
N GLU A 23 -29.22 14.34 -13.26
CA GLU A 23 -28.33 15.46 -12.97
C GLU A 23 -27.62 15.32 -11.61
N HIS A 24 -28.25 14.65 -10.65
CA HIS A 24 -27.65 14.42 -9.33
C HIS A 24 -26.51 13.39 -9.36
N LEU A 25 -26.46 12.51 -10.37
CA LEU A 25 -25.44 11.47 -10.47
C LEU A 25 -24.07 12.04 -10.86
N ALA A 26 -24.04 13.07 -11.71
CA ALA A 26 -22.80 13.66 -12.21
C ALA A 26 -21.97 14.35 -11.11
N ALA A 27 -22.62 14.84 -10.06
CA ALA A 27 -21.96 15.53 -8.94
C ALA A 27 -21.58 14.61 -7.77
N ARG A 28 -21.83 13.30 -7.85
CA ARG A 28 -21.59 12.38 -6.73
C ARG A 28 -20.11 12.34 -6.35
N GLN A 29 -19.82 12.65 -5.09
CA GLN A 29 -18.53 12.42 -4.47
C GLN A 29 -18.61 11.15 -3.63
N VAL A 30 -17.73 10.19 -3.90
CA VAL A 30 -17.60 8.96 -3.12
C VAL A 30 -16.16 8.86 -2.65
N SER A 31 -15.94 8.99 -1.35
CA SER A 31 -14.62 8.85 -0.74
C SER A 31 -14.46 7.45 -0.13
N GLY A 32 -13.34 6.81 -0.42
CA GLY A 32 -12.91 5.57 0.23
C GLY A 32 -11.80 5.90 1.20
N ALA A 33 -12.13 6.37 2.40
CA ALA A 33 -11.15 6.61 3.45
C ALA A 33 -11.65 5.96 4.75
N ALA A 34 -11.15 4.76 5.04
CA ALA A 34 -11.22 4.21 6.38
C ALA A 34 -9.85 4.49 7.03
N LEU A 35 -9.81 5.49 7.91
CA LEU A 35 -8.69 5.61 8.84
C LEU A 35 -8.74 4.39 9.78
N PRO A 36 -7.60 3.73 10.05
CA PRO A 36 -7.56 2.72 11.10
C PRO A 36 -8.03 3.32 12.42
N ALA A 37 -8.68 2.52 13.26
CA ALA A 37 -9.12 2.97 14.58
C ALA A 37 -7.91 3.56 15.36
N PRO A 38 -8.05 4.71 16.06
CA PRO A 38 -6.93 5.35 16.75
C PRO A 38 -6.18 4.41 17.72
N ALA A 39 -6.90 3.51 18.40
CA ALA A 39 -6.32 2.51 19.29
C ALA A 39 -5.37 1.56 18.55
N LEU A 40 -5.70 1.15 17.32
CA LEU A 40 -4.86 0.28 16.50
C LEU A 40 -3.59 1.01 16.04
N LEU A 41 -3.70 2.29 15.69
CA LEU A 41 -2.53 3.11 15.34
C LEU A 41 -1.59 3.30 16.54
N ALA A 42 -2.14 3.52 17.73
CA ALA A 42 -1.36 3.62 18.96
C ALA A 42 -0.63 2.30 19.28
N GLU A 43 -1.32 1.17 19.18
CA GLU A 43 -0.71 -0.15 19.39
C GLU A 43 0.42 -0.44 18.38
N LEU A 44 0.21 -0.13 17.11
CA LEU A 44 1.24 -0.27 16.08
C LEU A 44 2.46 0.62 16.38
N GLY A 45 2.23 1.88 16.78
CA GLY A 45 3.26 2.82 17.18
C GLY A 45 4.09 2.32 18.36
N GLU A 46 3.45 1.76 19.38
CA GLU A 46 4.12 1.15 20.53
C GLU A 46 4.98 -0.06 20.13
N ARG A 47 4.46 -0.95 19.28
CA ARG A 47 5.20 -2.12 18.80
C ARG A 47 6.44 -1.72 18.00
N LEU A 48 6.30 -0.74 17.11
CA LEU A 48 7.42 -0.21 16.32
C LEU A 48 8.46 0.47 17.22
N SER A 49 8.03 1.20 18.24
CA SER A 49 8.93 1.92 19.15
C SER A 49 9.72 1.00 20.10
N ARG A 50 9.21 -0.21 20.36
CA ARG A 50 9.88 -1.23 21.19
C ARG A 50 10.79 -2.16 20.39
N SER A 51 10.62 -2.21 19.07
CA SER A 51 11.45 -3.03 18.19
C SER A 51 12.88 -2.49 18.15
N ARG A 52 13.85 -3.38 18.30
CA ARG A 52 15.28 -3.07 18.31
C ARG A 52 15.88 -3.09 16.92
N ASN A 53 15.32 -3.91 16.02
CA ASN A 53 15.80 -4.04 14.65
C ASN A 53 14.61 -4.20 13.68
N PRO A 54 13.75 -3.18 13.52
CA PRO A 54 12.61 -3.27 12.62
C PRO A 54 13.03 -3.18 11.14
N VAL A 55 12.25 -3.79 10.25
CA VAL A 55 12.41 -3.71 8.80
C VAL A 55 11.10 -3.37 8.10
N LEU A 56 11.19 -2.56 7.05
CA LEU A 56 10.06 -2.12 6.24
C LEU A 56 10.04 -2.87 4.89
N VAL A 57 8.88 -3.42 4.53
CA VAL A 57 8.63 -4.05 3.22
C VAL A 57 7.47 -3.34 2.54
N LEU A 58 7.70 -2.82 1.34
CA LEU A 58 6.78 -1.96 0.61
C LEU A 58 6.31 -2.64 -0.68
N GLY A 59 5.01 -2.66 -0.89
CA GLY A 59 4.41 -3.13 -2.14
C GLY A 59 3.87 -2.01 -3.03
N PRO A 60 3.23 -2.37 -4.15
CA PRO A 60 2.82 -1.41 -5.18
C PRO A 60 1.74 -0.43 -4.73
N ASP A 61 0.93 -0.78 -3.72
CA ASP A 61 -0.15 0.11 -3.25
C ASP A 61 0.37 1.37 -2.53
N VAL A 62 1.63 1.36 -2.06
CA VAL A 62 2.29 2.56 -1.51
C VAL A 62 2.46 3.62 -2.59
N ASP A 63 2.95 3.22 -3.77
CA ASP A 63 3.04 4.08 -4.95
C ASP A 63 1.65 4.40 -5.52
N GLY A 64 0.70 3.46 -5.41
CA GLY A 64 -0.71 3.67 -5.74
C GLY A 64 -1.41 4.73 -4.91
N ALA A 65 -1.01 4.90 -3.65
CA ALA A 65 -1.51 5.90 -2.73
C ALA A 65 -0.67 7.19 -2.70
N ASN A 66 0.37 7.31 -3.53
CA ASN A 66 1.34 8.41 -3.51
C ASN A 66 1.97 8.62 -2.11
N ALA A 67 2.25 7.50 -1.42
CA ALA A 67 2.75 7.48 -0.04
C ALA A 67 4.27 7.27 0.04
N ASN A 68 4.99 7.39 -1.09
CA ASN A 68 6.43 7.14 -1.17
C ASN A 68 7.23 8.06 -0.22
N GLY A 69 6.83 9.34 -0.13
CA GLY A 69 7.43 10.30 0.82
C GLY A 69 7.22 9.90 2.28
N LEU A 70 6.01 9.49 2.65
CA LEU A 70 5.71 9.00 4.00
C LEU A 70 6.49 7.71 4.33
N ALA A 71 6.69 6.84 3.35
CA ALA A 71 7.52 5.66 3.52
C ALA A 71 9.00 6.01 3.79
N VAL A 72 9.53 7.05 3.13
CA VAL A 72 10.87 7.59 3.41
C VAL A 72 10.93 8.15 4.83
N GLU A 73 10.00 9.03 5.21
CA GLU A 73 9.96 9.62 6.55
C GLU A 73 9.89 8.55 7.65
N LEU A 74 9.07 7.51 7.47
CA LEU A 74 8.95 6.42 8.41
C LEU A 74 10.24 5.60 8.52
N ALA A 75 10.85 5.26 7.37
CA ALA A 75 12.10 4.52 7.34
C ALA A 75 13.26 5.29 8.01
N GLU A 76 13.36 6.60 7.76
CA GLU A 76 14.36 7.46 8.39
C GLU A 76 14.15 7.59 9.90
N LYS A 77 12.90 7.86 10.32
CA LYS A 77 12.55 8.07 11.73
C LYS A 77 12.89 6.87 12.61
N LEU A 78 12.65 5.66 12.10
CA LEU A 78 12.93 4.41 12.81
C LEU A 78 14.24 3.76 12.39
N ARG A 79 15.02 4.39 11.51
CA ARG A 79 16.28 3.88 10.94
C ARG A 79 16.14 2.46 10.37
N MET A 80 15.02 2.19 9.71
CA MET A 80 14.71 0.87 9.16
C MET A 80 15.30 0.69 7.76
N PRO A 81 15.91 -0.47 7.46
CA PRO A 81 16.07 -0.87 6.07
C PRO A 81 14.70 -1.04 5.39
N ALA A 82 14.60 -0.62 4.13
CA ALA A 82 13.40 -0.68 3.32
C ALA A 82 13.62 -1.57 2.09
N TRP A 83 12.77 -2.59 1.96
CA TRP A 83 12.75 -3.52 0.84
C TRP A 83 11.49 -3.32 0.01
N VAL A 84 11.57 -3.61 -1.28
CA VAL A 84 10.38 -3.80 -2.12
C VAL A 84 9.93 -5.26 -2.00
N ALA A 85 8.63 -5.46 -1.83
CA ALA A 85 8.02 -6.78 -1.84
C ALA A 85 8.32 -7.54 -3.16
N PRO A 86 8.37 -8.89 -3.15
CA PRO A 86 8.65 -9.67 -4.35
C PRO A 86 7.66 -9.40 -5.48
N SER A 87 8.08 -9.68 -6.73
CA SER A 87 7.23 -9.54 -7.92
C SER A 87 6.63 -8.12 -8.08
N ALA A 88 7.45 -7.10 -7.84
CA ALA A 88 7.03 -5.71 -7.82
C ALA A 88 6.52 -5.21 -9.18
N SER A 89 5.29 -4.68 -9.21
CA SER A 89 4.69 -4.03 -10.39
C SER A 89 4.87 -2.50 -10.41
N ARG A 90 5.33 -1.90 -9.30
CA ARG A 90 5.59 -0.46 -9.12
C ARG A 90 6.80 -0.24 -8.21
N CYS A 91 7.32 0.99 -8.17
CA CYS A 91 8.48 1.36 -7.35
C CYS A 91 8.06 2.23 -6.15
N PRO A 92 7.93 1.68 -4.93
CA PRO A 92 7.37 2.40 -3.79
C PRO A 92 8.39 3.23 -2.98
N PHE A 93 9.67 3.21 -3.36
CA PHE A 93 10.75 3.83 -2.57
C PHE A 93 11.91 4.34 -3.46
N PRO A 94 12.57 5.48 -3.14
CA PRO A 94 13.69 5.97 -3.93
C PRO A 94 14.88 5.00 -3.90
N THR A 95 15.29 4.50 -5.06
CA THR A 95 16.22 3.36 -5.18
C THR A 95 17.69 3.68 -4.88
N ARG A 96 18.02 4.96 -4.67
CA ARG A 96 19.35 5.43 -4.24
C ARG A 96 19.40 5.88 -2.78
N HIS A 97 18.28 5.78 -2.07
CA HIS A 97 18.19 6.21 -0.68
C HIS A 97 18.98 5.27 0.25
N ALA A 98 19.56 5.80 1.33
CA ALA A 98 20.42 5.05 2.24
C ALA A 98 19.71 3.88 2.95
N CYS A 99 18.39 3.98 3.13
CA CYS A 99 17.57 2.91 3.71
C CYS A 99 17.21 1.81 2.69
N PHE A 100 17.35 2.05 1.38
CA PHE A 100 16.91 1.10 0.37
C PHE A 100 17.80 -0.16 0.34
N ARG A 101 17.18 -1.34 0.21
CA ARG A 101 17.89 -2.63 0.15
C ARG A 101 17.59 -3.45 -1.10
N GLY A 102 16.76 -2.95 -2.01
CA GLY A 102 16.41 -3.65 -3.24
C GLY A 102 15.07 -4.37 -3.16
N VAL A 103 14.88 -5.35 -4.03
CA VAL A 103 13.66 -6.14 -4.14
C VAL A 103 13.88 -7.50 -3.50
N LEU A 104 12.95 -7.94 -2.66
CA LEU A 104 12.99 -9.28 -2.07
C LEU A 104 12.83 -10.37 -3.15
N PRO A 105 13.49 -11.53 -2.99
CA PRO A 105 13.32 -12.65 -3.90
C PRO A 105 11.91 -13.24 -3.76
N ALA A 106 11.34 -13.72 -4.85
CA ALA A 106 10.07 -14.45 -4.85
C ALA A 106 10.27 -15.91 -4.40
N ALA A 107 10.79 -16.11 -3.18
CA ALA A 107 11.08 -17.42 -2.62
C ALA A 107 10.94 -17.41 -1.08
N ILE A 108 10.13 -18.32 -0.53
CA ILE A 108 9.82 -18.40 0.91
C ILE A 108 11.11 -18.41 1.75
N ALA A 109 11.97 -19.41 1.54
CA ALA A 109 13.23 -19.52 2.29
C ALA A 109 14.20 -18.36 2.03
N GLY A 110 14.13 -17.72 0.85
CA GLY A 110 14.95 -16.55 0.52
C GLY A 110 14.57 -15.34 1.33
N ILE A 111 13.27 -15.07 1.46
CA ILE A 111 12.73 -13.98 2.27
C ILE A 111 13.06 -14.19 3.75
N SER A 112 12.80 -15.38 4.29
CA SER A 112 13.10 -15.68 5.70
C SER A 112 14.57 -15.48 6.05
N ARG A 113 15.50 -15.86 5.16
CA ARG A 113 16.93 -15.64 5.38
C ARG A 113 17.33 -14.16 5.32
N LEU A 114 16.76 -13.39 4.39
CA LEU A 114 17.08 -11.97 4.25
C LEU A 114 16.53 -11.12 5.38
N LEU A 115 15.40 -11.54 5.96
CA LEU A 115 14.76 -10.85 7.06
C LEU A 115 15.14 -11.43 8.43
N ASP A 116 16.03 -12.42 8.46
CA ASP A 116 16.54 -13.01 9.70
C ASP A 116 17.24 -11.95 10.56
N GLY A 117 17.06 -12.04 11.87
CA GLY A 117 17.57 -11.07 12.83
C GLY A 117 16.77 -9.77 12.97
N HIS A 118 15.74 -9.54 12.14
CA HIS A 118 14.76 -8.47 12.38
C HIS A 118 13.69 -8.96 13.37
N ASP A 119 13.45 -8.20 14.44
CA ASP A 119 12.48 -8.55 15.48
C ASP A 119 11.05 -8.08 15.16
N LEU A 120 10.89 -7.25 14.12
CA LEU A 120 9.60 -6.82 13.59
C LEU A 120 9.69 -6.53 12.09
N ILE A 121 8.79 -7.13 11.30
CA ILE A 121 8.63 -6.85 9.87
C ILE A 121 7.32 -6.09 9.68
N LEU A 122 7.41 -4.84 9.21
CA LEU A 122 6.25 -4.05 8.82
C LEU A 122 6.05 -4.14 7.30
N VAL A 123 4.98 -4.80 6.87
CA VAL A 123 4.62 -4.89 5.44
C VAL A 123 3.49 -3.90 5.14
N VAL A 124 3.70 -3.03 4.16
CA VAL A 124 2.72 -2.01 3.75
C VAL A 124 2.46 -2.10 2.25
N GLY A 125 1.18 -2.23 1.88
CA GLY A 125 0.74 -2.21 0.48
C GLY A 125 1.22 -3.39 -0.36
N ALA A 126 1.52 -4.53 0.29
CA ALA A 126 1.90 -5.78 -0.35
C ALA A 126 1.11 -6.98 0.21
N PRO A 127 0.92 -8.05 -0.56
CA PRO A 127 0.36 -9.31 -0.06
C PRO A 127 1.32 -10.04 0.89
N VAL A 128 0.77 -10.72 1.88
CA VAL A 128 1.46 -11.72 2.72
C VAL A 128 0.49 -12.87 2.95
N PHE A 129 0.80 -14.05 2.41
CA PHE A 129 -0.02 -15.26 2.51
C PHE A 129 0.85 -16.53 2.51
#